data_AF-A0AA38PB76-F1
#
_entry.id   AF-A0AA38PB76-F1
#
_cell.length_a   1.000
_cell.length_b   1.000
_cell.length_c   1.000
_cell.angle_alpha   90.00
_cell.angle_beta   90.00
_cell.angle_gamma   90.00
#
_symmetry.space_group_name_H-M   'P 1'
#
loop_
_entity.id
_entity.type
_entity.pdbx_description
1 polymer ?
#
loop_
_entity_poly.entity_id
_entity_poly.type
_entity_poly.pdbx_seq_one_letter_code
_entity_poly.pdbx_strand_id
1 'polypeptide(L)'
;MSGALPAPLPAKCNMCRKIADKGYKSCSDCRKKQNAYRKQKKDRIKLGGATFMFDEKTTVEHNPSSSSSGLKRKAVEELDDTLERMKKRLQKKRVDASSEDRMAFGTEFQTAEEMHHEVKSLIRKNKRLNYKACYSVVADPDCNVAKRAKQVTRDIRKISRVPFNHKATIATPTQSSSLHALKFRCTCTSEQKPVDKHNAAAGSASTPDRTSCQGEVEITVMNDSRHPSGIAGQQIRIHIHH
;
A
#
# COMPACT_ATOMS: atom_id res chain seq x y z
N MET A 1 -26.45 29.14 58.23
CA MET A 1 -27.19 28.86 56.99
C MET A 1 -26.40 27.86 56.16
N SER A 2 -26.81 26.60 56.14
CA SER A 2 -26.10 25.54 55.41
C SER A 2 -26.47 25.62 53.93
N GLY A 3 -25.60 26.21 53.11
CA GLY A 3 -25.80 26.27 51.66
C GLY A 3 -25.62 24.90 51.03
N ALA A 4 -26.70 24.30 50.52
CA ALA A 4 -26.62 23.08 49.73
C ALA A 4 -25.93 23.37 48.39
N LEU A 5 -24.87 22.63 48.08
CA LEU A 5 -24.19 22.74 46.79
C LEU A 5 -25.13 22.26 45.66
N PRO A 6 -25.17 22.97 44.51
CA PRO A 6 -25.99 22.56 43.38
C PRO A 6 -25.55 21.19 42.85
N ALA A 7 -26.52 20.33 42.56
CA ALA A 7 -26.27 19.01 42.02
C ALA A 7 -25.54 19.10 40.65
N PRO A 8 -24.55 18.24 40.39
CA PRO A 8 -23.83 18.24 39.12
C PRO A 8 -24.78 17.92 37.96
N LEU A 9 -24.63 18.68 36.87
CA LEU A 9 -25.45 18.50 35.66
C LEU A 9 -25.24 17.10 35.07
N PRO A 10 -26.31 16.46 34.56
CA PRO A 10 -26.22 15.12 33.99
C PRO A 10 -25.35 15.12 32.73
N ALA A 11 -24.42 14.15 32.64
CA ALA A 11 -23.57 13.96 31.48
C ALA A 11 -24.40 13.59 30.24
N LYS A 12 -23.99 14.06 29.05
CA LYS A 12 -24.64 13.71 27.77
C LYS A 12 -23.89 12.56 27.08
N CYS A 13 -24.64 11.67 26.44
CA CYS A 13 -24.12 10.56 25.66
C CYS A 13 -23.34 11.06 24.44
N ASN A 14 -22.13 10.54 24.25
CA ASN A 14 -21.28 10.92 23.11
C ASN A 14 -21.85 10.52 21.73
N MET A 15 -22.76 9.54 21.68
CA MET A 15 -23.30 9.04 20.42
C MET A 15 -24.57 9.76 19.97
N CYS A 16 -25.54 9.92 20.87
CA CYS A 16 -26.86 10.45 20.53
C CYS A 16 -27.20 11.75 21.26
N ARG A 17 -26.30 12.28 22.09
CA ARG A 17 -26.45 13.52 22.89
C ARG A 17 -27.58 13.50 23.93
N LYS A 18 -28.34 12.41 24.08
CA LYS A 18 -29.29 12.17 25.19
C LYS A 18 -28.56 12.08 26.54
N ILE A 19 -29.27 12.23 27.66
CA ILE A 19 -28.69 12.08 29.00
C ILE A 19 -28.09 10.66 29.15
N ALA A 20 -26.86 10.58 29.65
CA ALA A 20 -26.17 9.32 29.89
C ALA A 20 -26.54 8.76 31.27
N ASP A 21 -26.49 7.45 31.40
CA ASP A 21 -26.72 6.77 32.68
C ASP A 21 -25.62 7.16 33.68
N LYS A 22 -25.95 7.26 34.97
CA LYS A 22 -24.98 7.59 36.03
C LYS A 22 -23.80 6.61 35.96
N GLY A 23 -22.58 7.16 35.88
CA GLY A 23 -21.34 6.39 35.77
C GLY A 23 -20.93 5.95 34.35
N TYR A 24 -21.71 6.26 33.31
CA TYR A 24 -21.40 5.86 31.93
C TYR A 24 -21.28 7.05 30.98
N LYS A 25 -20.45 6.91 29.94
CA LYS A 25 -20.29 7.91 28.85
C LYS A 25 -21.33 7.78 27.74
N SER A 26 -22.17 6.74 27.79
CA SER A 26 -23.18 6.40 26.79
C SER A 26 -24.51 6.06 27.45
N CYS A 27 -25.63 6.45 26.82
CA CYS A 27 -26.95 6.02 27.28
C CYS A 27 -27.17 4.51 27.03
N SER A 28 -28.16 3.97 27.73
CA SER A 28 -28.59 2.57 27.66
C SER A 28 -28.88 2.11 26.22
N ASP A 29 -29.59 2.91 25.42
CA ASP A 29 -29.94 2.60 24.03
C ASP A 29 -28.70 2.43 23.13
N CYS A 30 -27.78 3.39 23.18
CA CYS A 30 -26.56 3.37 22.37
C CYS A 30 -25.67 2.18 22.75
N ARG A 31 -25.62 1.85 24.05
CA ARG A 31 -24.88 0.69 24.56
C ARG A 31 -25.50 -0.64 24.13
N LYS A 32 -26.83 -0.76 24.15
CA LYS A 32 -27.56 -1.92 23.59
C LYS A 32 -27.25 -2.08 22.10
N LYS A 33 -27.29 -0.99 21.32
CA LYS A 33 -26.97 -1.00 19.89
C LYS A 33 -25.52 -1.43 19.61
N GLN A 34 -24.57 -0.91 20.39
CA GLN A 34 -23.15 -1.29 20.26
C GLN A 34 -22.91 -2.75 20.63
N ASN A 35 -23.57 -3.25 21.67
CA ASN A 35 -23.50 -4.66 22.06
C ASN A 35 -24.12 -5.57 21.00
N ALA A 36 -25.25 -5.19 20.39
CA ALA A 36 -25.86 -5.93 19.29
C ALA A 36 -24.94 -6.01 18.07
N TYR A 37 -24.29 -4.90 17.70
CA TYR A 37 -23.29 -4.89 16.61
C TYR A 37 -22.10 -5.81 16.91
N ARG A 38 -21.57 -5.76 18.15
CA ARG A 38 -20.48 -6.66 18.58
C ARG A 38 -20.91 -8.13 18.56
N LYS A 39 -22.16 -8.42 18.96
CA LYS A 39 -22.74 -9.77 18.91
C LYS A 39 -22.84 -10.26 17.46
N GLN A 40 -23.45 -9.48 16.56
CA GLN A 40 -23.52 -9.82 15.12
C GLN A 40 -22.14 -10.04 14.49
N LYS A 41 -21.13 -9.21 14.84
CA LYS A 41 -19.77 -9.42 14.35
C LYS A 41 -19.18 -10.75 14.84
N LYS A 42 -19.37 -11.09 16.13
CA LYS A 42 -18.93 -12.39 16.68
C LYS A 42 -19.68 -13.55 16.04
N ASP A 43 -20.98 -13.42 15.83
CA ASP A 43 -21.80 -14.46 15.20
C ASP A 43 -21.38 -14.66 13.74
N ARG A 44 -21.06 -13.60 12.99
CA ARG A 44 -20.51 -13.70 11.63
C ARG A 44 -19.15 -14.40 11.60
N ILE A 45 -18.30 -14.16 12.60
CA ILE A 45 -17.02 -14.87 12.74
C ILE A 45 -17.24 -16.33 13.13
N LYS A 46 -18.25 -16.65 13.95
CA LYS A 46 -18.59 -18.04 14.30
C LYS A 46 -19.19 -18.82 13.13
N LEU A 47 -20.07 -18.18 12.34
CA LEU A 47 -20.69 -18.78 11.17
C LEU A 47 -19.72 -18.89 9.98
N GLY A 48 -18.86 -17.90 9.77
CA GLY A 48 -17.88 -17.90 8.66
C GLY A 48 -16.50 -18.46 9.01
N GLY A 49 -16.19 -18.61 10.30
CA GLY A 49 -14.89 -19.11 10.80
C GLY A 49 -14.87 -20.61 11.09
N ALA A 50 -15.99 -21.31 10.86
CA ALA A 50 -16.04 -22.77 10.90
C ALA A 50 -15.87 -23.42 9.51
N THR A 51 -15.72 -22.64 8.43
CA THR A 51 -15.57 -23.14 7.05
C THR A 51 -14.21 -22.80 6.44
N PHE A 52 -13.15 -22.77 7.24
CA PHE A 52 -11.77 -22.67 6.72
C PHE A 52 -10.77 -23.53 7.51
N MET A 53 -11.24 -24.64 8.09
CA MET A 53 -10.37 -25.73 8.53
C MET A 53 -10.95 -27.06 8.07
N PHE A 54 -10.13 -27.76 7.28
CA PHE A 54 -10.18 -29.14 6.78
C PHE A 54 -10.89 -29.48 5.46
N ASP A 55 -10.06 -30.08 4.59
CA ASP A 55 -10.29 -31.08 3.53
C ASP A 55 -11.25 -30.77 2.37
N GLU A 56 -10.74 -30.78 1.13
CA GLU A 56 -11.21 -31.80 0.19
C GLU A 56 -10.22 -32.13 -0.94
N LYS A 57 -9.88 -33.41 -0.92
CA LYS A 57 -9.21 -34.24 -1.90
C LYS A 57 -10.24 -34.56 -3.01
N THR A 58 -10.04 -34.08 -4.24
CA THR A 58 -10.78 -34.57 -5.42
C THR A 58 -9.91 -34.38 -6.67
N THR A 59 -9.11 -35.40 -6.98
CA THR A 59 -9.23 -36.26 -8.18
C THR A 59 -9.14 -35.55 -9.53
N VAL A 60 -7.96 -35.66 -10.18
CA VAL A 60 -7.89 -35.73 -11.65
C VAL A 60 -6.90 -36.83 -12.03
N GLU A 61 -7.42 -37.77 -12.81
CA GLU A 61 -6.80 -38.98 -13.34
C GLU A 61 -5.76 -38.70 -14.44
N HIS A 62 -4.84 -39.67 -14.59
CA HIS A 62 -4.13 -40.11 -15.80
C HIS A 62 -3.73 -39.11 -16.91
N ASN A 63 -2.41 -39.01 -17.14
CA ASN A 63 -1.83 -39.38 -18.45
C ASN A 63 -0.31 -39.66 -18.37
N PRO A 64 0.16 -40.90 -18.55
CA PRO A 64 1.57 -41.21 -18.76
C PRO A 64 1.84 -41.38 -20.27
N SER A 65 2.39 -40.36 -20.93
CA SER A 65 2.91 -40.52 -22.30
C SER A 65 4.39 -40.83 -22.25
N SER A 66 4.66 -42.14 -22.33
CA SER A 66 5.90 -42.75 -22.78
C SER A 66 6.28 -42.27 -24.19
N SER A 67 7.54 -41.89 -24.39
CA SER A 67 8.18 -42.06 -25.70
C SER A 67 9.64 -42.45 -25.50
N SER A 68 9.86 -43.75 -25.55
CA SER A 68 11.13 -44.40 -25.79
C SER A 68 11.55 -44.17 -27.25
N SER A 69 12.76 -43.67 -27.46
CA SER A 69 13.45 -43.84 -28.73
C SER A 69 14.94 -43.91 -28.46
N GLY A 70 15.45 -45.15 -28.46
CA GLY A 70 16.87 -45.44 -28.55
C GLY A 70 17.30 -45.44 -30.01
N LEU A 71 18.43 -44.78 -30.30
CA LEU A 71 19.20 -44.99 -31.52
C LEU A 71 20.67 -45.20 -31.17
N LYS A 72 21.20 -46.30 -31.69
CA LYS A 72 22.55 -46.82 -31.50
C LYS A 72 23.56 -46.08 -32.39
N ARG A 73 24.64 -45.64 -31.74
CA ARG A 73 26.08 -45.61 -32.15
C ARG A 73 26.46 -45.38 -33.62
N LYS A 74 27.39 -44.45 -33.85
CA LYS A 74 28.78 -44.76 -34.22
C LYS A 74 29.71 -43.59 -33.89
N ALA A 75 30.87 -43.95 -33.36
CA ALA A 75 31.99 -43.10 -33.01
C ALA A 75 32.79 -42.71 -34.26
N VAL A 76 33.54 -41.59 -34.19
CA VAL A 76 35.01 -41.54 -34.20
C VAL A 76 35.44 -40.10 -34.58
N GLU A 77 36.20 -39.50 -33.65
CA GLU A 77 37.23 -38.46 -33.80
C GLU A 77 36.97 -37.21 -34.65
N GLU A 78 36.42 -36.16 -34.04
CA GLU A 78 36.74 -34.75 -34.36
C GLU A 78 36.21 -33.78 -33.26
N LEU A 79 36.37 -34.17 -31.98
CA LEU A 79 35.61 -33.59 -30.86
C LEU A 79 36.29 -32.44 -30.10
N ASP A 80 37.57 -32.13 -30.34
CA ASP A 80 38.26 -31.08 -29.59
C ASP A 80 38.11 -29.68 -30.21
N ASP A 81 38.11 -29.55 -31.53
CA ASP A 81 38.12 -28.22 -32.19
C ASP A 81 36.71 -27.60 -32.32
N THR A 82 35.67 -28.44 -32.26
CA THR A 82 34.26 -28.01 -32.32
C THR A 82 33.74 -27.52 -30.96
N LEU A 83 34.22 -28.09 -29.84
CA LEU A 83 33.82 -27.69 -28.49
C LEU A 83 34.36 -26.30 -28.10
N GLU A 84 35.58 -25.95 -28.54
CA GLU A 84 36.14 -24.62 -28.32
C GLU A 84 35.45 -23.53 -29.15
N ARG A 85 35.09 -23.82 -30.41
CA ARG A 85 34.27 -22.91 -31.23
C ARG A 85 32.82 -22.78 -30.72
N MET A 86 32.24 -23.84 -30.15
CA MET A 86 30.92 -23.76 -29.49
C MET A 86 30.99 -22.94 -28.18
N LYS A 87 32.02 -23.10 -27.35
CA LYS A 87 32.21 -22.28 -26.14
C LYS A 87 32.38 -20.79 -26.46
N LYS A 88 33.14 -20.43 -27.52
CA LYS A 88 33.28 -19.03 -27.95
C LYS A 88 31.98 -18.43 -28.52
N ARG A 89 31.13 -19.22 -29.18
CA ARG A 89 29.81 -18.75 -29.66
C ARG A 89 28.77 -18.58 -28.55
N LEU A 90 28.86 -19.37 -27.47
CA LEU A 90 27.98 -19.20 -26.30
C LEU A 90 28.40 -18.03 -25.40
N GLN A 91 29.69 -17.67 -25.37
CA GLN A 91 30.15 -16.50 -24.61
C GLN A 91 29.90 -15.16 -25.34
N LYS A 92 29.86 -15.15 -26.68
CA LYS A 92 29.66 -13.91 -27.47
C LYS A 92 28.19 -13.52 -27.71
N LYS A 93 27.22 -14.27 -27.17
CA LYS A 93 25.78 -13.96 -27.25
C LYS A 93 25.16 -13.55 -25.91
N ARG A 94 26.00 -13.12 -24.95
CA ARG A 94 25.60 -12.59 -23.63
C ARG A 94 25.73 -11.07 -23.52
N VAL A 95 25.55 -10.37 -24.63
CA VAL A 95 25.46 -8.90 -24.63
C VAL A 95 24.12 -8.55 -25.29
N ASP A 96 23.28 -7.88 -24.52
CA ASP A 96 22.03 -7.20 -24.90
C ASP A 96 20.74 -8.02 -25.05
N ALA A 97 20.41 -8.80 -24.02
CA ALA A 97 19.02 -9.06 -23.65
C ALA A 97 18.81 -8.82 -22.15
N SER A 98 18.94 -7.57 -21.73
CA SER A 98 18.59 -7.06 -20.39
C SER A 98 17.08 -7.09 -20.12
N SER A 99 16.41 -8.21 -20.41
CA SER A 99 14.95 -8.34 -20.28
C SER A 99 14.51 -8.77 -18.87
N GLU A 100 15.44 -9.15 -17.99
CA GLU A 100 15.12 -9.75 -16.69
C GLU A 100 15.00 -8.77 -15.52
N ASP A 101 15.38 -7.49 -15.67
CA ASP A 101 15.23 -6.52 -14.56
C ASP A 101 14.01 -5.61 -14.68
N ARG A 102 13.02 -6.02 -15.49
CA ARG A 102 11.73 -5.31 -15.64
C ARG A 102 10.90 -5.25 -14.34
N MET A 103 11.32 -5.93 -13.27
CA MET A 103 10.55 -6.03 -12.03
C MET A 103 11.23 -5.45 -10.78
N ALA A 104 12.51 -5.07 -10.81
CA ALA A 104 13.15 -4.43 -9.66
C ALA A 104 12.64 -2.98 -9.49
N PHE A 105 11.57 -2.81 -8.70
CA PHE A 105 11.06 -1.49 -8.34
C PHE A 105 11.68 -1.04 -7.01
N GLY A 106 12.91 -0.53 -7.07
CA GLY A 106 13.58 0.01 -5.90
C GLY A 106 13.69 -1.00 -4.74
N THR A 107 13.50 -0.54 -3.51
CA THR A 107 13.57 -1.39 -2.31
C THR A 107 12.26 -2.14 -2.09
N GLU A 108 12.31 -3.47 -2.09
CA GLU A 108 11.16 -4.32 -1.76
C GLU A 108 11.09 -4.59 -0.25
N PHE A 109 9.88 -4.49 0.29
CA PHE A 109 9.59 -4.71 1.70
C PHE A 109 8.61 -5.87 1.88
N GLN A 110 8.76 -6.60 2.98
CA GLN A 110 7.86 -7.69 3.31
C GLN A 110 6.53 -7.17 3.84
N THR A 111 6.54 -6.05 4.58
CA THR A 111 5.34 -5.46 5.17
C THR A 111 5.20 -3.96 4.88
N ALA A 112 3.97 -3.47 4.93
CA ALA A 112 3.69 -2.03 4.80
C ALA A 112 4.34 -1.21 5.92
N GLU A 113 4.40 -1.77 7.14
CA GLU A 113 4.94 -1.09 8.32
C GLU A 113 6.44 -0.80 8.19
N GLU A 114 7.22 -1.78 7.73
CA GLU A 114 8.65 -1.61 7.46
C GLU A 114 8.89 -0.50 6.44
N MET A 115 8.17 -0.54 5.31
CA MET A 115 8.27 0.50 4.28
C MET A 115 7.91 1.87 4.86
N HIS A 116 6.83 1.98 5.65
CA HIS A 116 6.43 3.24 6.26
C HIS A 116 7.48 3.81 7.22
N HIS A 117 8.11 2.94 8.01
CA HIS A 117 9.16 3.30 8.95
C HIS A 117 10.41 3.81 8.21
N GLU A 118 10.80 3.13 7.13
CA GLU A 118 11.96 3.52 6.33
C GLU A 118 11.73 4.87 5.63
N VAL A 119 10.58 5.06 4.98
CA VAL A 119 10.23 6.36 4.36
C VAL A 119 10.26 7.48 5.39
N LYS A 120 9.74 7.25 6.60
CA LYS A 120 9.76 8.23 7.69
C LYS A 120 11.18 8.56 8.16
N SER A 121 12.04 7.54 8.25
CA SER A 121 13.46 7.68 8.60
C SER A 121 14.19 8.53 7.55
N LEU A 122 13.99 8.23 6.27
CA LEU A 122 14.62 8.93 5.15
C LEU A 122 14.21 10.40 5.06
N ILE A 123 12.94 10.73 5.27
CA ILE A 123 12.45 12.12 5.23
C ILE A 123 13.03 12.96 6.37
N ARG A 124 13.29 12.34 7.53
CA ARG A 124 13.94 13.04 8.65
C ARG A 124 15.41 13.35 8.38
N LYS A 125 16.09 12.46 7.64
CA LYS A 125 17.51 12.59 7.31
C LYS A 125 17.74 13.51 6.10
N ASN A 126 16.90 13.40 5.07
CA ASN A 126 17.10 14.03 3.78
C ASN A 126 15.90 14.92 3.39
N LYS A 127 16.17 16.20 3.14
CA LYS A 127 15.16 17.15 2.64
C LYS A 127 14.82 16.96 1.15
N ARG A 128 15.70 16.31 0.38
CA ARG A 128 15.53 15.99 -1.04
C ARG A 128 15.70 14.49 -1.22
N LEU A 129 14.59 13.78 -1.33
CA LEU A 129 14.53 12.33 -1.35
C LEU A 129 14.06 11.86 -2.73
N ASN A 130 14.94 11.16 -3.45
CA ASN A 130 14.55 10.35 -4.60
C ASN A 130 14.55 8.88 -4.17
N TYR A 131 13.37 8.33 -3.91
CA TYR A 131 13.21 7.03 -3.29
C TYR A 131 12.11 6.22 -3.93
N LYS A 132 12.41 4.95 -4.21
CA LYS A 132 11.49 3.98 -4.80
C LYS A 132 11.37 2.78 -3.87
N ALA A 133 10.15 2.41 -3.55
CA ALA A 133 9.86 1.26 -2.70
C ALA A 133 8.61 0.52 -3.16
N CYS A 134 8.58 -0.78 -2.91
CA CYS A 134 7.37 -1.59 -3.10
C CYS A 134 7.17 -2.60 -1.99
N TYR A 135 5.92 -3.05 -1.87
CA TYR A 135 5.55 -4.21 -1.07
C TYR A 135 4.30 -4.85 -1.69
N SER A 136 4.08 -6.11 -1.36
CA SER A 136 2.95 -6.88 -1.89
C SER A 136 1.97 -7.19 -0.76
N VAL A 137 0.66 -7.17 -1.07
CA VAL A 137 -0.40 -7.55 -0.13
C VAL A 137 -1.35 -8.53 -0.81
N VAL A 138 -2.02 -9.37 -0.02
CA VAL A 138 -3.12 -10.19 -0.53
C VAL A 138 -4.26 -9.28 -0.99
N ALA A 139 -4.81 -9.56 -2.17
CA ALA A 139 -5.94 -8.82 -2.71
C ALA A 139 -7.18 -9.08 -1.85
N ASP A 140 -7.91 -8.01 -1.56
CA ASP A 140 -9.18 -8.06 -0.83
C ASP A 140 -10.31 -7.90 -1.86
N PRO A 141 -11.24 -8.86 -1.98
CA PRO A 141 -12.31 -8.79 -2.97
C PRO A 141 -13.21 -7.56 -2.81
N ASP A 142 -13.33 -7.01 -1.59
CA ASP A 142 -14.16 -5.83 -1.31
C ASP A 142 -13.43 -4.51 -1.63
N CYS A 143 -12.11 -4.58 -1.81
CA CYS A 143 -11.23 -3.43 -2.00
C CYS A 143 -10.63 -3.39 -3.41
N ASN A 144 -11.28 -2.62 -4.28
CA ASN A 144 -10.74 -2.36 -5.61
C ASN A 144 -9.39 -1.59 -5.55
N VAL A 145 -8.62 -1.68 -6.63
CA VAL A 145 -7.28 -1.07 -6.77
C VAL A 145 -7.31 0.44 -6.45
N ALA A 146 -8.36 1.15 -6.87
CA ALA A 146 -8.53 2.58 -6.62
C ALA A 146 -8.78 2.92 -5.12
N LYS A 147 -9.62 2.15 -4.42
CA LYS A 147 -9.85 2.28 -2.97
C LYS A 147 -8.55 2.01 -2.21
N ARG A 148 -7.81 0.97 -2.63
CA ARG A 148 -6.50 0.64 -2.05
C ARG A 148 -5.50 1.78 -2.22
N ALA A 149 -5.36 2.32 -3.43
CA ALA A 149 -4.47 3.46 -3.70
C ALA A 149 -4.81 4.68 -2.81
N LYS A 150 -6.10 5.00 -2.65
CA LYS A 150 -6.56 6.07 -1.75
C LYS A 150 -6.29 5.76 -0.27
N GLN A 151 -6.32 4.49 0.13
CA GLN A 151 -5.95 4.06 1.48
C GLN A 151 -4.45 4.27 1.70
N VAL A 152 -3.61 3.69 0.84
CA VAL A 152 -2.14 3.83 0.89
C VAL A 152 -1.73 5.31 0.90
N THR A 153 -2.37 6.14 0.08
CA THR A 153 -2.14 7.59 0.06
C THR A 153 -2.33 8.23 1.43
N ARG A 154 -3.43 7.89 2.13
CA ARG A 154 -3.71 8.41 3.47
C ARG A 154 -2.69 7.89 4.48
N ASP A 155 -2.28 6.64 4.35
CA ASP A 155 -1.36 5.98 5.28
C ASP A 155 0.06 6.55 5.14
N ILE A 156 0.56 6.75 3.93
CA ILE A 156 1.87 7.41 3.67
C ILE A 156 1.91 8.81 4.26
N ARG A 157 0.83 9.58 4.10
CA ARG A 157 0.75 10.92 4.69
C ARG A 157 0.73 10.88 6.22
N LYS A 158 -0.05 9.98 6.82
CA LYS A 158 -0.28 9.95 8.27
C LYS A 158 0.86 9.26 9.04
N ILE A 159 1.32 8.11 8.55
CA ILE A 159 2.29 7.25 9.23
C ILE A 159 3.71 7.70 8.90
N SER A 160 4.03 7.83 7.62
CA SER A 160 5.37 8.23 7.16
C SER A 160 5.63 9.74 7.22
N ARG A 161 4.58 10.54 7.45
CA ARG A 161 4.65 12.02 7.54
C ARG A 161 5.21 12.68 6.28
N VAL A 162 4.95 12.11 5.10
CA VAL A 162 5.36 12.71 3.83
C VAL A 162 4.51 13.97 3.55
N PRO A 163 5.12 15.15 3.36
CA PRO A 163 4.38 16.38 3.13
C PRO A 163 3.89 16.45 1.68
N PHE A 164 2.63 16.11 1.42
CA PHE A 164 2.01 16.32 0.11
C PHE A 164 0.49 16.57 0.25
N ASN A 165 -0.09 17.19 -0.78
CA ASN A 165 -1.53 17.45 -0.83
C ASN A 165 -2.30 16.25 -1.39
N HIS A 166 -2.68 15.31 -0.53
CA HIS A 166 -3.49 14.14 -0.93
C HIS A 166 -4.90 14.44 -1.48
N LYS A 167 -5.37 15.70 -1.44
CA LYS A 167 -6.70 16.08 -1.97
C LYS A 167 -6.66 16.49 -3.44
N ALA A 168 -5.50 16.87 -3.95
CA ALA A 168 -5.33 17.37 -5.32
C ALA A 168 -4.23 16.59 -6.03
N THR A 169 -4.60 15.82 -7.05
CA THR A 169 -3.64 15.12 -7.91
C THR A 169 -3.07 16.07 -8.97
N ILE A 170 -1.81 15.86 -9.37
CA ILE A 170 -1.15 16.66 -10.42
C ILE A 170 -1.78 16.40 -11.78
N ALA A 171 -2.04 15.13 -12.05
CA ALA A 171 -2.58 14.65 -13.32
C ALA A 171 -3.88 13.89 -13.07
N THR A 172 -4.62 13.66 -14.15
CA THR A 172 -5.69 12.67 -14.17
C THR A 172 -5.12 11.31 -13.74
N PRO A 173 -5.72 10.64 -12.74
CA PRO A 173 -5.26 9.33 -12.32
C PRO A 173 -5.13 8.38 -13.51
N THR A 174 -3.96 7.74 -13.66
CA THR A 174 -3.81 6.68 -14.65
C THR A 174 -4.55 5.46 -14.13
N GLN A 175 -5.62 5.06 -14.82
CA GLN A 175 -6.49 3.97 -14.39
C GLN A 175 -6.66 2.95 -15.51
N SER A 176 -6.37 1.70 -15.20
CA SER A 176 -6.78 0.52 -15.94
C SER A 176 -7.52 -0.44 -15.01
N SER A 177 -8.01 -1.57 -15.52
CA SER A 177 -8.63 -2.61 -14.71
C SER A 177 -7.68 -3.20 -13.66
N SER A 178 -6.38 -3.22 -13.94
CA SER A 178 -5.35 -3.85 -13.12
C SER A 178 -4.39 -2.87 -12.45
N LEU A 179 -4.48 -1.56 -12.74
CA LEU A 179 -3.55 -0.55 -12.26
C LEU A 179 -4.25 0.76 -11.92
N HIS A 180 -3.87 1.36 -10.80
CA HIS A 180 -4.27 2.72 -10.44
C HIS A 180 -3.08 3.50 -9.90
N ALA A 181 -2.73 4.60 -10.57
CA ALA A 181 -1.64 5.48 -10.16
C ALA A 181 -2.16 6.87 -9.78
N LEU A 182 -1.67 7.39 -8.66
CA LEU A 182 -1.98 8.71 -8.13
C LEU A 182 -0.69 9.51 -7.96
N LYS A 183 -0.64 10.72 -8.52
CA LYS A 183 0.50 11.64 -8.43
C LYS A 183 0.12 12.91 -7.66
N PHE A 184 0.93 13.31 -6.70
CA PHE A 184 0.67 14.46 -5.83
C PHE A 184 1.88 15.40 -5.76
N ARG A 185 1.63 16.72 -5.65
CA ARG A 185 2.69 17.69 -5.37
C ARG A 185 3.11 17.65 -3.91
N CYS A 186 4.42 17.67 -3.69
CA CYS A 186 5.03 17.84 -2.39
C CYS A 186 4.73 19.25 -1.84
N THR A 187 4.54 19.34 -0.53
CA THR A 187 4.22 20.58 0.21
C THR A 187 5.32 20.92 1.22
N CYS A 188 6.54 20.49 0.96
CA CYS A 188 7.68 20.62 1.89
C CYS A 188 8.05 22.07 2.22
N THR A 189 7.90 22.99 1.27
CA THR A 189 8.26 24.41 1.44
C THR A 189 7.10 25.27 1.91
N SER A 190 5.87 24.72 1.95
CA SER A 190 4.66 25.48 2.28
C SER A 190 4.32 25.42 3.77
N GLU A 191 5.29 25.16 4.66
CA GLU A 191 5.15 25.49 6.08
C GLU A 191 5.12 27.01 6.26
N GLN A 192 4.13 27.66 5.64
CA GLN A 192 3.57 28.87 6.21
C GLN A 192 2.95 28.41 7.53
N LYS A 193 3.63 28.71 8.64
CA LYS A 193 2.97 28.76 9.94
C LYS A 193 1.60 29.39 9.71
N PRO A 194 0.48 28.80 10.20
CA PRO A 194 -0.82 29.42 10.07
C PRO A 194 -0.65 30.83 10.64
N VAL A 195 -0.66 31.82 9.75
CA VAL A 195 -0.53 33.21 10.16
C VAL A 195 -1.83 33.46 10.89
N ASP A 196 -1.74 33.57 12.21
CA ASP A 196 -2.89 33.84 13.05
C ASP A 196 -3.63 35.05 12.44
N LYS A 197 -4.90 34.84 12.11
CA LYS A 197 -5.75 35.77 11.35
C LYS A 197 -6.11 37.05 12.13
N HIS A 198 -5.22 37.54 12.99
CA HIS A 198 -5.42 38.76 13.75
C HIS A 198 -4.55 39.88 13.13
N ASN A 199 -5.25 40.85 12.54
CA ASN A 199 -4.76 42.11 11.96
C ASN A 199 -4.23 42.03 10.51
N ALA A 200 -5.15 42.07 9.55
CA ALA A 200 -4.86 42.50 8.18
C ALA A 200 -5.36 43.95 7.99
N ALA A 201 -4.47 44.92 8.17
CA ALA A 201 -4.63 46.25 7.60
C ALA A 201 -3.33 46.60 6.85
N ALA A 202 -3.51 46.91 5.57
CA ALA A 202 -2.62 47.62 4.67
C ALA A 202 -1.26 46.99 4.29
N GLY A 203 -1.26 46.47 3.05
CA GLY A 203 -0.20 46.77 2.08
C GLY A 203 1.09 45.97 2.21
N SER A 204 1.27 44.97 1.36
CA SER A 204 2.64 44.59 0.99
C SER A 204 2.70 43.97 -0.40
N ALA A 205 3.62 44.57 -1.15
CA ALA A 205 3.98 44.27 -2.52
C ALA A 205 4.38 42.81 -2.69
N SER A 206 4.03 42.27 -3.85
CA SER A 206 4.43 40.96 -4.37
C SER A 206 5.96 40.86 -4.44
N THR A 207 6.57 40.36 -3.38
CA THR A 207 7.97 39.93 -3.41
C THR A 207 8.07 38.61 -4.19
N PRO A 208 9.17 38.41 -4.94
CA PRO A 208 9.29 37.33 -5.90
C PRO A 208 9.20 35.95 -5.23
N ASP A 209 8.39 35.14 -5.90
CA ASP A 209 7.97 33.78 -5.62
C ASP A 209 9.11 32.92 -5.06
N ARG A 210 9.07 32.65 -3.75
CA ARG A 210 9.97 31.67 -3.12
C ARG A 210 9.71 30.33 -3.79
N THR A 211 10.70 29.88 -4.57
CA THR A 211 10.77 28.61 -5.29
C THR A 211 9.95 27.51 -4.63
N SER A 212 8.72 27.32 -5.12
CA SER A 212 7.79 26.32 -4.61
C SER A 212 8.40 24.93 -4.76
N CYS A 213 8.27 24.07 -3.74
CA CYS A 213 8.66 22.66 -3.78
C CYS A 213 8.10 22.00 -5.06
N GLN A 214 8.97 21.60 -5.98
CA GLN A 214 8.58 20.86 -7.21
C GLN A 214 8.59 19.35 -7.01
N GLY A 215 8.72 18.88 -5.76
CA GLY A 215 8.72 17.46 -5.48
C GLY A 215 7.38 16.80 -5.82
N GLU A 216 7.42 15.52 -6.16
CA GLU A 216 6.28 14.70 -6.53
C GLU A 216 6.26 13.41 -5.71
N VAL A 217 5.07 12.94 -5.39
CA VAL A 217 4.83 11.62 -4.78
C VAL A 217 3.89 10.86 -5.68
N GLU A 218 4.36 9.75 -6.23
CA GLU A 218 3.58 8.80 -7.03
C GLU A 218 3.31 7.54 -6.21
N ILE A 219 2.03 7.15 -6.19
CA ILE A 219 1.56 5.93 -5.53
C ILE A 219 0.83 5.11 -6.57
N THR A 220 1.33 3.92 -6.84
CA THR A 220 0.79 3.02 -7.84
C THR A 220 0.40 1.71 -7.17
N VAL A 221 -0.83 1.28 -7.40
CA VAL A 221 -1.31 -0.04 -6.98
C VAL A 221 -1.62 -0.83 -8.23
N MET A 222 -1.12 -2.07 -8.31
CA MET A 222 -1.35 -2.97 -9.42
C MET A 222 -1.71 -4.36 -8.92
N ASN A 223 -2.50 -5.10 -9.69
CA ASN A 223 -2.76 -6.51 -9.40
C ASN A 223 -1.46 -7.31 -9.54
N ASP A 224 -1.26 -8.26 -8.65
CA ASP A 224 -0.08 -9.12 -8.60
C ASP A 224 -0.53 -10.58 -8.56
N SER A 225 -0.08 -11.37 -9.55
CA SER A 225 -0.39 -12.80 -9.65
C SER A 225 0.84 -13.68 -9.41
N ARG A 226 1.90 -13.13 -8.81
CA ARG A 226 3.17 -13.85 -8.60
C ARG A 226 3.16 -14.78 -7.39
N HIS A 227 2.09 -14.80 -6.60
CA HIS A 227 2.02 -15.67 -5.43
C HIS A 227 2.01 -17.15 -5.87
N PRO A 228 2.89 -18.01 -5.32
CA PRO A 228 3.05 -19.40 -5.76
C PRO A 228 1.78 -20.24 -5.58
N SER A 229 0.97 -19.93 -4.57
CA SER A 229 -0.33 -20.58 -4.32
C SER A 229 -1.48 -20.07 -5.20
N GLY A 230 -1.22 -19.22 -6.19
CA GLY A 230 -2.26 -18.65 -7.07
C GLY A 230 -3.19 -17.63 -6.39
N ILE A 231 -2.86 -17.20 -5.16
CA ILE A 231 -3.64 -16.20 -4.43
C ILE A 231 -3.46 -14.84 -5.11
N ALA A 232 -4.59 -14.19 -5.45
CA ALA A 232 -4.56 -12.85 -6.00
C ALA A 232 -3.92 -11.88 -5.00
N GLY A 233 -2.92 -11.14 -5.45
CA GLY A 233 -2.23 -10.09 -4.71
C GLY A 233 -2.43 -8.71 -5.33
N GLN A 234 -1.94 -7.71 -4.63
CA GLN A 234 -1.76 -6.35 -5.13
C GLN A 234 -0.34 -5.90 -4.77
N GLN A 235 0.42 -5.40 -5.74
CA GLN A 235 1.69 -4.74 -5.49
C GLN A 235 1.45 -3.23 -5.32
N ILE A 236 1.93 -2.69 -4.20
CA ILE A 236 1.96 -1.27 -3.93
C ILE A 236 3.35 -0.76 -4.24
N ARG A 237 3.44 0.30 -5.05
CA ARG A 237 4.67 0.97 -5.45
C ARG A 237 4.58 2.43 -5.07
N ILE A 238 5.68 2.95 -4.52
CA ILE A 238 5.79 4.33 -4.10
C ILE A 238 7.06 4.91 -4.69
N HIS A 239 6.92 6.04 -5.36
CA HIS A 239 8.04 6.83 -5.86
C HIS A 239 7.93 8.24 -5.30
N ILE A 240 8.91 8.62 -4.48
CA ILE A 240 9.07 9.98 -3.99
C ILE A 240 10.20 10.59 -4.81
N HIS A 241 9.92 11.71 -5.48
CA HIS A 241 10.90 12.47 -6.23
C HIS A 241 10.96 13.89 -5.68
N HIS A 242 12.01 14.24 -4.96
CA HIS A 242 12.11 15.50 -4.24
C HIS A 242 13.53 16.05 -4.24
#